data_AF-R6EN32-F1
#
_entry.id   AF-R6EN32-F1
#
_cell.length_a   1.000
_cell.length_b   1.000
_cell.length_c   1.000
_cell.angle_alpha   90.00
_cell.angle_beta   90.00
_cell.angle_gamma   90.00
#
_symmetry.space_group_name_H-M   'P 1'
#
loop_
_entity.id
_entity.type
_entity.pdbx_description
1 polymer ?
#
loop_
_entity_poly.entity_id
_entity_poly.type
_entity_poly.pdbx_seq_one_letter_code
_entity_poly.pdbx_strand_id
1 'polypeptide(L)'
;MKLVARSSKIAKKNVKAVLKNDAKVKASVQELKDLGFTVKYRFYRSTKKAAGYKAAVTKKTASYTNTSGKKGTKYFYKVQVRVYDENGKLVAKTALKQCKYASRTWTK
;
A
#
# COMPACT_ATOMS: atom_id res chain seq x y z
N MET A 1 -5.09 4.85 -15.24
CA MET A 1 -4.93 3.82 -14.19
C MET A 1 -5.65 4.23 -12.91
N LYS A 2 -6.76 3.58 -12.53
CA LYS A 2 -7.48 3.87 -11.28
C LYS A 2 -6.96 2.95 -10.17
N LEU A 3 -6.02 3.44 -9.38
CA LEU A 3 -5.49 2.73 -8.22
C LEU A 3 -6.26 3.18 -6.99
N VAL A 4 -7.00 2.27 -6.35
CA VAL A 4 -7.81 2.60 -5.17
C VAL A 4 -7.28 1.86 -3.97
N ALA A 5 -6.63 2.59 -3.08
CA ALA A 5 -6.23 2.01 -1.81
C ALA A 5 -7.42 2.05 -0.82
N ARG A 6 -7.70 0.95 -0.13
CA ARG A 6 -8.80 0.80 0.83
C ARG A 6 -8.29 0.16 2.11
N SER A 7 -8.77 0.64 3.25
CA SER A 7 -8.51 -0.01 4.53
C SER A 7 -9.78 -0.63 5.12
N SER A 8 -9.67 -1.85 5.62
CA SER A 8 -10.73 -2.61 6.30
C SER A 8 -10.31 -3.00 7.72
N LYS A 9 -11.29 -3.08 8.63
CA LYS A 9 -11.09 -3.70 9.96
C LYS A 9 -11.20 -5.21 9.81
N ILE A 10 -10.36 -5.96 10.50
CA ILE A 10 -10.39 -7.43 10.54
C ILE A 10 -10.79 -7.87 11.96
N ALA A 11 -11.33 -9.08 12.10
CA ALA A 11 -11.87 -9.65 13.34
C ALA A 11 -10.95 -9.51 14.57
N LYS A 12 -9.62 -9.55 14.39
CA LYS A 12 -8.62 -9.36 15.46
C LYS A 12 -8.36 -7.88 15.87
N LYS A 13 -9.31 -6.97 15.65
CA LYS A 13 -9.17 -5.49 15.86
C LYS A 13 -8.02 -4.83 15.09
N ASN A 14 -7.43 -5.53 14.12
CA ASN A 14 -6.35 -5.07 13.26
C ASN A 14 -6.90 -4.28 12.06
N VAL A 15 -6.06 -3.47 11.44
CA VAL A 15 -6.40 -2.70 10.23
C VAL A 15 -5.65 -3.27 9.03
N LYS A 16 -6.38 -3.76 8.03
CA LYS A 16 -5.84 -4.21 6.74
C LYS A 16 -5.89 -3.06 5.75
N ALA A 17 -4.74 -2.64 5.21
CA ALA A 17 -4.66 -1.76 4.06
C ALA A 17 -4.46 -2.62 2.80
N VAL A 18 -5.42 -2.57 1.88
CA VAL A 18 -5.40 -3.25 0.60
C VAL A 18 -5.35 -2.21 -0.50
N LEU A 19 -4.32 -2.29 -1.35
CA LEU A 19 -4.35 -1.60 -2.62
C LEU A 19 -5.22 -2.43 -3.56
N LYS A 20 -6.44 -1.95 -3.86
CA LYS A 20 -7.24 -2.53 -4.94
C LYS A 20 -6.71 -1.96 -6.24
N ASN A 21 -6.02 -2.84 -6.96
CA ASN A 21 -5.63 -2.67 -8.35
C ASN A 21 -6.77 -3.21 -9.22
N ASP A 22 -7.22 -2.44 -10.19
CA ASP A 22 -8.12 -2.94 -11.23
C ASP A 22 -7.43 -4.07 -12.01
N ALA A 23 -8.22 -4.90 -12.69
CA ALA A 23 -7.72 -6.02 -13.51
C ALA A 23 -6.64 -5.55 -14.50
N LYS A 24 -6.81 -4.37 -15.12
CA LYS A 24 -5.81 -3.72 -15.98
C LYS A 24 -4.46 -3.51 -15.30
N VAL A 25 -4.45 -3.07 -14.04
CA VAL A 25 -3.21 -2.85 -13.29
C VAL A 25 -2.58 -4.19 -12.91
N LYS A 26 -3.39 -5.20 -12.58
CA LYS A 26 -2.88 -6.55 -12.32
C LYS A 26 -2.21 -7.13 -13.57
N ALA A 27 -2.80 -6.92 -14.75
CA ALA A 27 -2.22 -7.28 -16.04
C ALA A 27 -0.90 -6.54 -16.30
N SER A 28 -0.87 -5.20 -16.17
CA SER A 28 0.39 -4.45 -16.37
C SER A 28 1.48 -4.82 -15.36
N VAL A 29 1.12 -5.15 -14.12
CA VAL A 29 2.08 -5.65 -13.12
C VAL A 29 2.57 -7.06 -13.46
N GLN A 30 1.76 -7.87 -14.14
CA GLN A 30 2.14 -9.19 -14.60
C GLN A 30 3.06 -9.08 -15.82
N GLU A 31 2.69 -8.30 -16.82
CA GLU A 31 3.54 -7.97 -17.99
C GLU A 31 4.91 -7.45 -17.55
N LEU A 32 4.96 -6.53 -16.58
CA LEU A 32 6.23 -6.05 -16.03
C LEU A 32 7.06 -7.18 -15.42
N LYS A 33 6.45 -8.15 -14.72
CA LYS A 33 7.18 -9.30 -14.18
C LYS A 33 7.65 -10.24 -15.27
N ASP A 34 6.84 -10.44 -16.29
CA ASP A 34 7.15 -11.31 -17.43
C ASP A 34 8.30 -10.70 -18.26
N LEU A 35 8.41 -9.37 -18.28
CA LEU A 35 9.53 -8.60 -18.82
C LEU A 35 10.77 -8.56 -17.89
N GLY A 36 10.78 -9.31 -16.78
CA GLY A 36 11.90 -9.35 -15.83
C GLY A 36 11.86 -8.29 -14.72
N PHE A 37 10.92 -7.34 -14.74
CA PHE A 37 10.83 -6.31 -13.71
C PHE A 37 10.22 -6.79 -12.40
N THR A 38 10.87 -6.48 -11.29
CA THR A 38 10.37 -6.74 -9.95
C THR A 38 9.48 -5.61 -9.45
N VAL A 39 8.16 -5.85 -9.38
CA VAL A 39 7.20 -4.89 -8.80
C VAL A 39 7.08 -5.07 -7.28
N LYS A 40 7.36 -4.02 -6.51
CA LYS A 40 7.18 -3.94 -5.06
C LYS A 40 6.21 -2.82 -4.68
N TYR A 41 5.43 -3.07 -3.63
CA TYR A 41 4.47 -2.15 -3.04
C TYR A 41 4.99 -1.61 -1.72
N ARG A 42 5.26 -0.31 -1.66
CA ARG A 42 5.65 0.39 -0.44
C ARG A 42 4.43 1.00 0.21
N PHE A 43 4.10 0.51 1.40
CA PHE A 43 3.02 0.99 2.23
C PHE A 43 3.56 2.06 3.18
N TYR A 44 2.88 3.19 3.19
CA TYR A 44 3.14 4.31 4.08
C TYR A 44 2.02 4.43 5.09
N ARG A 45 2.38 4.82 6.31
CA ARG A 45 1.45 5.03 7.42
C ARG A 45 1.71 6.40 8.05
N SER A 46 0.64 7.10 8.39
CA SER A 46 0.68 8.34 9.17
C SER A 46 -0.48 8.39 10.16
N THR A 47 -0.34 9.19 11.21
CA THR A 47 -1.46 9.59 12.08
C THR A 47 -2.14 10.88 11.61
N LYS A 48 -1.49 11.64 10.71
CA LYS A 48 -2.01 12.86 10.10
C LYS A 48 -2.48 12.59 8.67
N LYS A 49 -3.60 13.21 8.26
CA LYS A 49 -4.21 13.00 6.94
C LYS A 49 -3.38 13.56 5.78
N ALA A 50 -2.66 14.66 6.01
CA ALA A 50 -1.96 15.38 4.95
C ALA A 50 -0.44 15.14 4.94
N ALA A 51 0.16 14.88 6.10
CA ALA A 51 1.62 14.88 6.29
C ALA A 51 2.10 13.74 7.20
N GLY A 52 3.42 13.59 7.36
CA GLY A 52 4.02 12.64 8.31
C GLY A 52 3.97 11.16 7.89
N TYR A 53 3.79 10.88 6.61
CA TYR A 53 3.77 9.52 6.08
C TYR A 53 5.16 8.90 6.14
N LYS A 54 5.35 7.96 7.07
CA LYS A 54 6.55 7.14 7.16
C LYS A 54 6.33 5.81 6.44
N ALA A 55 7.37 5.30 5.81
CA ALA A 55 7.32 3.98 5.19
C ALA A 55 7.12 2.92 6.27
N ALA A 56 6.03 2.18 6.21
CA ALA A 56 5.72 1.11 7.16
C ALA A 56 6.33 -0.22 6.71
N VAL A 57 6.16 -0.58 5.44
CA VAL A 57 6.68 -1.84 4.90
C VAL A 57 6.77 -1.79 3.38
N THR A 58 7.67 -2.57 2.80
CA THR A 58 7.69 -2.86 1.36
C THR A 58 7.38 -4.34 1.16
N LYS A 59 6.36 -4.67 0.36
CA LYS A 59 5.97 -6.06 0.06
C LYS A 59 5.86 -6.28 -1.44
N LYS A 60 6.03 -7.52 -1.90
CA LYS A 60 5.70 -7.89 -3.29
C LYS A 60 4.18 -7.98 -3.53
N THR A 61 3.39 -7.97 -2.45
CA THR A 61 1.92 -8.06 -2.50
C THR A 61 1.25 -6.70 -2.32
N ALA A 62 0.12 -6.51 -2.99
CA ALA A 62 -0.72 -5.31 -2.89
C ALA A 62 -1.56 -5.25 -1.59
N SER A 63 -1.27 -6.09 -0.59
CA SER A 63 -1.98 -6.13 0.68
C SER A 63 -1.03 -6.04 1.87
N TYR A 64 -1.41 -5.23 2.84
CA TYR A 64 -0.69 -5.03 4.09
C TYR A 64 -1.67 -5.10 5.25
N THR A 65 -1.37 -5.95 6.22
CA THR A 65 -2.09 -5.99 7.49
C THR A 65 -1.24 -5.27 8.53
N ASN A 66 -1.76 -4.17 9.07
CA ASN A 66 -1.15 -3.56 10.23
C ASN A 66 -1.57 -4.34 11.47
N THR A 67 -0.58 -4.90 12.18
CA THR A 67 -0.75 -5.64 13.44
C THR A 67 -0.31 -4.83 14.67
N SER A 68 0.38 -3.70 14.45
CA SER A 68 0.90 -2.83 15.51
C SER A 68 0.37 -1.40 15.38
N GLY A 69 -0.30 -0.92 16.43
CA GLY A 69 -0.88 0.41 16.48
C GLY A 69 -1.25 0.79 17.91
N LYS A 70 -1.35 2.09 18.15
CA LYS A 70 -1.83 2.64 19.42
C LYS A 70 -3.36 2.68 19.41
N LYS A 71 -3.97 2.16 20.46
CA LYS A 71 -5.42 2.25 20.70
C LYS A 71 -5.91 3.69 20.63
N GLY A 72 -7.07 3.89 20.02
CA GLY A 72 -7.67 5.21 19.78
C GLY A 72 -7.04 6.01 18.63
N THR A 73 -5.91 5.58 18.07
CA THR A 73 -5.22 6.35 17.03
C THR A 73 -5.80 6.06 15.65
N LYS A 74 -6.08 7.12 14.88
CA LYS A 74 -6.44 7.01 13.46
C LYS A 74 -5.17 6.86 12.62
N TYR A 75 -5.14 5.83 11.78
CA TYR A 75 -4.00 5.60 10.88
C TYR A 75 -4.41 5.78 9.43
N PHE A 76 -3.76 6.74 8.78
CA PHE A 76 -3.86 6.98 7.35
C PHE A 76 -2.83 6.15 6.60
N TYR A 77 -3.27 5.55 5.51
CA TYR A 77 -2.43 4.73 4.65
C TYR A 77 -2.28 5.37 3.27
N LYS A 78 -1.05 5.37 2.77
CA LYS A 78 -0.71 5.69 1.38
C LYS A 78 0.04 4.50 0.80
N VAL A 79 -0.14 4.24 -0.48
CA VAL A 79 0.63 3.22 -1.19
C VAL A 79 1.39 3.84 -2.35
N GLN A 80 2.60 3.34 -2.55
CA GLN A 80 3.41 3.58 -3.73
C GLN A 80 3.77 2.24 -4.37
N VAL A 81 3.61 2.13 -5.69
CA VAL A 81 4.14 1.01 -6.47
C VAL A 81 5.52 1.41 -6.97
N ARG A 82 6.50 0.53 -6.81
CA ARG A 82 7.87 0.70 -7.26
C ARG A 82 8.24 -0.49 -8.14
N VAL A 83 8.66 -0.20 -9.35
CA VAL A 83 9.11 -1.17 -10.34
C VAL A 83 10.63 -1.13 -10.33
N TYR A 84 11.24 -2.29 -10.15
CA TYR A 84 12.67 -2.49 -10.17
C TYR A 84 13.03 -3.32 -11.41
N ASP A 85 14.18 -3.04 -12.00
CA ASP A 85 14.78 -3.85 -13.06
C ASP A 85 15.44 -5.11 -12.47
N GLU A 86 15.77 -6.08 -13.32
CA GLU A 86 16.55 -7.29 -13.02
C GLU A 86 17.85 -6.98 -12.26
N ASN A 87 18.51 -5.87 -12.58
CA ASN A 87 19.71 -5.38 -11.89
C ASN A 87 19.41 -4.73 -10.52
N GLY A 88 18.15 -4.72 -10.07
CA GLY A 88 17.72 -4.13 -8.81
C GLY A 88 17.63 -2.60 -8.81
N LYS A 89 17.79 -1.96 -9.98
CA LYS A 89 17.67 -0.50 -10.15
C LYS A 89 16.19 -0.10 -10.20
N LEU A 90 15.83 1.02 -9.56
CA LEU A 90 14.44 1.50 -9.57
C LEU A 90 14.12 2.17 -10.91
N VAL A 91 13.24 1.56 -11.70
CA VAL A 91 12.89 2.00 -13.06
C VAL A 91 11.70 2.94 -13.04
N ALA A 92 10.66 2.59 -12.30
CA ALA A 92 9.45 3.39 -12.21
C ALA A 92 8.90 3.45 -10.79
N LYS A 93 8.33 4.60 -10.45
CA LYS A 93 7.56 4.79 -9.21
C LYS A 93 6.23 5.41 -9.57
N THR A 94 5.15 4.86 -9.03
CA THR A 94 3.83 5.49 -9.17
C THR A 94 3.64 6.60 -8.14
N ALA A 95 2.68 7.48 -8.40
CA ALA A 95 2.27 8.50 -7.44
C ALA A 95 1.72 7.86 -6.16
N LEU A 96 1.97 8.49 -5.00
CA LEU A 96 1.41 8.02 -3.73
C LEU A 96 -0.12 8.12 -3.76
N LYS A 97 -0.79 6.97 -3.71
CA LYS A 97 -2.25 6.91 -3.66
C LYS A 97 -2.72 6.80 -2.22
N GLN A 98 -3.53 7.77 -1.80
CA GLN A 98 -4.17 7.80 -0.49
C GLN A 98 -5.34 6.83 -0.43
N CYS A 99 -5.47 6.08 0.68
CA CYS A 99 -6.60 5.18 0.84
C CYS A 99 -7.90 5.96 1.12
N LYS A 100 -9.01 5.58 0.46
CA LYS A 100 -10.33 6.25 0.64
C LYS A 100 -10.91 6.07 2.04
N TYR A 101 -10.69 4.91 2.67
CA TYR A 101 -11.17 4.58 4.02
C TYR A 101 -10.08 4.67 5.09
N ALA A 102 -9.08 5.54 4.87
CA ALA A 102 -7.88 5.72 5.69
C ALA A 102 -8.10 6.30 7.10
N SER A 103 -9.34 6.42 7.59
CA SER A 103 -9.67 7.08 8.85
C SER A 103 -10.07 6.13 9.98
N ARG A 104 -9.84 4.81 9.83
CA ARG A 104 -10.29 3.84 10.83
C ARG A 104 -9.46 3.95 12.12
N THR A 105 -10.15 4.15 13.23
CA THR A 105 -9.59 4.11 14.59
C THR A 105 -9.10 2.71 14.92
N TRP A 106 -7.89 2.63 15.44
CA TRP A 106 -7.31 1.41 16.00
C TRP A 106 -7.97 1.10 17.34
N THR A 107 -8.59 -0.07 17.47
CA THR A 107 -9.40 -0.42 18.65
C THR A 107 -8.85 -1.61 19.43
N LYS A 108 -7.70 -2.17 19.01
CA LYS A 108 -7.02 -3.25 19.75
C LYS A 108 -6.53 -2.72 21.10
#